data_AF-A0A2W4SBD7-F1
#
_entry.id   AF-A0A2W4SBD7-F1
#
_cell.length_a   1.000
_cell.length_b   1.000
_cell.length_c   1.000
_cell.angle_alpha   90.00
_cell.angle_beta   90.00
_cell.angle_gamma   90.00
#
_symmetry.space_group_name_H-M   'P 1'
#
loop_
_entity.id
_entity.type
_entity.pdbx_description
1 polymer ?
#
loop_
_entity_poly.entity_id
_entity_poly.type
_entity_poly.pdbx_seq_one_letter_code
_entity_poly.pdbx_strand_id
1 'polypeptide(L)'
;MRLSAFIRENSQSIIAEWENFARSLVPAADGMTPLSLRNHISYILDFIADDIDTVQTDTEQADKSRGKKPKSGMDSVAEIHAALRQAGGFDLDQMVSEYRALRASVTKLWGAKDLKPTRQSMVDLVRFNEAIDQATTESISYYSKKVEHSRDLFLAVLGHDLRNPISAMMMSAELIAKIESLTERQKMFIAQVSLSGARAIGIIDQLVDVTRARLGSGMKVIREQMDMAFRSPSSAEAASVWPGTGLTRS
;
A
#
# COMPACT_ATOMS: atom_id res chain seq x y z
N MET A 1 -4.17 -27.53 -28.34
CA MET A 1 -3.36 -27.84 -27.13
C MET A 1 -3.93 -27.04 -25.96
N ARG A 2 -4.03 -27.62 -24.76
CA ARG A 2 -4.49 -26.92 -23.54
C ARG A 2 -3.56 -25.74 -23.21
N LEU A 3 -4.11 -24.63 -22.70
CA LEU A 3 -3.31 -23.43 -22.37
C LEU A 3 -2.34 -23.68 -21.21
N SER A 4 -2.76 -24.45 -20.21
CA SER A 4 -1.92 -24.81 -19.07
C SER A 4 -0.67 -25.60 -19.49
N ALA A 5 -0.83 -26.58 -20.39
CA ALA A 5 0.29 -27.33 -20.98
C ALA A 5 1.20 -26.40 -21.79
N PHE A 6 0.62 -25.52 -22.62
CA PHE A 6 1.39 -24.55 -23.38
C PHE A 6 2.26 -23.65 -22.50
N ILE A 7 1.70 -23.11 -21.40
CA ILE A 7 2.44 -22.24 -20.46
C ILE A 7 3.65 -22.99 -19.88
N ARG A 8 3.47 -24.24 -19.45
CA ARG A 8 4.55 -25.06 -18.88
C ARG A 8 5.64 -25.38 -19.91
N GLU A 9 5.24 -25.79 -21.12
CA GLU A 9 6.16 -26.16 -22.20
C GLU A 9 6.92 -24.95 -22.80
N ASN A 10 6.35 -23.74 -22.73
CA ASN A 10 6.91 -22.53 -23.35
C ASN A 10 7.34 -21.48 -22.32
N SER A 11 7.51 -21.88 -21.05
CA SER A 11 7.85 -20.99 -19.93
C SER A 11 9.07 -20.12 -20.21
N GLN A 12 10.14 -20.68 -20.77
CA GLN A 12 11.35 -19.92 -21.11
C GLN A 12 11.10 -18.77 -22.09
N SER A 13 10.31 -19.01 -23.14
CA SER A 13 9.96 -17.98 -24.12
C SER A 13 9.09 -16.90 -23.50
N ILE A 14 8.13 -17.28 -22.64
CA ILE A 14 7.26 -16.33 -21.94
C ILE A 14 8.07 -15.47 -20.96
N ILE A 15 9.02 -16.08 -20.23
CA ILE A 15 9.92 -15.38 -19.30
C ILE A 15 10.83 -14.40 -20.05
N ALA A 16 11.29 -14.75 -21.25
CA ALA A 16 12.09 -13.85 -22.08
C ALA A 16 11.27 -12.61 -22.52
N GLU A 17 10.03 -12.81 -22.98
CA GLU A 17 9.12 -11.69 -23.32
C GLU A 17 8.83 -10.81 -22.09
N TRP A 18 8.58 -11.43 -20.93
CA TRP A 18 8.40 -10.73 -19.66
C TRP A 18 9.61 -9.86 -19.31
N GLU A 19 10.82 -10.43 -19.35
CA GLU A 19 12.04 -9.68 -19.03
C GLU A 19 12.24 -8.51 -20.00
N ASN A 20 12.08 -8.74 -21.30
CA ASN A 20 12.21 -7.69 -22.31
C ASN A 20 11.26 -6.53 -22.04
N PHE A 21 10.02 -6.82 -21.68
CA PHE A 21 9.06 -5.80 -21.28
C PHE A 21 9.47 -5.12 -19.97
N ALA A 22 9.82 -5.88 -18.94
CA ALA A 22 10.17 -5.34 -17.62
C ALA A 22 11.38 -4.39 -17.68
N ARG A 23 12.35 -4.64 -18.56
CA ARG A 23 13.48 -3.72 -18.81
C ARG A 23 13.07 -2.35 -19.31
N SER A 24 11.90 -2.22 -19.95
CA SER A 24 11.40 -0.94 -20.44
C SER A 24 10.77 -0.07 -19.33
N LEU A 25 10.54 -0.62 -18.14
CA LEU A 25 9.89 0.07 -17.01
C LEU A 25 10.87 0.95 -16.23
N VAL A 26 11.37 2.00 -16.86
CA VAL A 26 12.27 2.99 -16.25
C VAL A 26 11.47 4.05 -15.47
N PRO A 27 12.04 4.62 -14.37
CA PRO A 27 13.39 4.41 -13.87
C PRO A 27 13.57 3.15 -13.00
N ALA A 28 12.49 2.47 -12.59
CA ALA A 28 12.56 1.37 -11.62
C ALA A 28 13.42 0.17 -12.09
N ALA A 29 13.38 -0.13 -13.39
CA ALA A 29 14.18 -1.20 -13.99
C ALA A 29 15.65 -0.82 -14.25
N ASP A 30 16.04 0.45 -14.06
CA ASP A 30 17.40 0.90 -14.34
C ASP A 30 18.40 0.24 -13.37
N GLY A 31 19.52 -0.23 -13.91
CA GLY A 31 20.52 -0.99 -13.14
C GLY A 31 20.08 -2.38 -12.64
N MET A 32 18.86 -2.85 -12.92
CA MET A 32 18.41 -4.18 -12.50
C MET A 32 19.03 -5.32 -13.32
N THR A 33 19.41 -6.40 -12.63
CA THR A 33 19.92 -7.61 -13.28
C THR A 33 18.78 -8.42 -13.94
N PRO A 34 19.07 -9.24 -14.97
CA PRO A 34 18.08 -10.18 -15.50
C PRO A 34 17.44 -11.07 -14.42
N LEU A 35 18.24 -11.53 -13.45
CA LEU A 35 17.76 -12.36 -12.35
C LEU A 35 16.72 -11.62 -11.49
N SER A 36 16.97 -10.34 -11.18
CA SER A 36 16.03 -9.48 -10.45
C SER A 36 14.72 -9.29 -11.20
N LEU A 37 14.77 -9.13 -12.53
CA LEU A 37 13.57 -8.95 -13.36
C LEU A 37 12.75 -10.23 -13.55
N ARG A 38 13.42 -11.39 -13.58
CA ARG A 38 12.80 -12.73 -13.73
C ARG A 38 12.32 -13.35 -12.41
N ASN A 39 12.74 -12.82 -11.27
CA ASN A 39 12.76 -13.49 -9.97
C ASN A 39 11.56 -14.43 -9.68
N HIS A 40 10.34 -13.91 -9.80
CA HIS A 40 9.12 -14.62 -9.41
C HIS A 40 8.21 -15.03 -10.59
N ILE A 41 8.55 -14.70 -11.84
CA ILE A 41 7.63 -14.95 -12.98
C ILE A 41 7.37 -16.45 -13.16
N SER A 42 8.36 -17.32 -12.91
CA SER A 42 8.14 -18.77 -12.97
C SER A 42 7.04 -19.24 -12.02
N TYR A 43 7.05 -18.76 -10.76
CA TYR A 43 6.01 -19.10 -9.79
C TYR A 43 4.64 -18.54 -10.19
N ILE A 44 4.59 -17.35 -10.82
CA ILE A 44 3.34 -16.80 -11.35
C ILE A 44 2.81 -17.69 -12.48
N LEU A 45 3.66 -18.15 -13.39
CA LEU A 45 3.28 -19.04 -14.49
C LEU A 45 2.77 -20.38 -13.98
N ASP A 46 3.45 -20.97 -12.99
CA ASP A 46 3.02 -22.22 -12.35
C ASP A 46 1.67 -22.05 -11.66
N PHE A 47 1.51 -20.99 -10.86
CA PHE A 47 0.23 -20.65 -10.23
C PHE A 47 -0.91 -20.53 -11.25
N ILE A 48 -0.68 -19.83 -12.36
CA ILE A 48 -1.68 -19.66 -13.42
C ILE A 48 -2.00 -21.00 -14.09
N ALA A 49 -0.99 -21.80 -14.43
CA ALA A 49 -1.18 -23.08 -15.10
C ALA A 49 -1.93 -24.09 -14.21
N ASP A 50 -1.61 -24.13 -12.92
CA ASP A 50 -2.29 -24.97 -11.92
C ASP A 50 -3.74 -24.52 -11.71
N ASP A 51 -3.99 -23.21 -11.69
CA ASP A 51 -5.34 -22.69 -11.56
C ASP A 51 -6.24 -23.00 -12.77
N ILE A 52 -5.69 -22.95 -13.99
CA ILE A 52 -6.38 -23.37 -15.22
C ILE A 52 -6.81 -24.85 -15.16
N ASP A 53 -6.00 -25.69 -14.53
CA ASP A 53 -6.27 -27.13 -14.39
C ASP A 53 -7.14 -27.47 -13.17
N THR A 54 -7.36 -26.51 -12.27
CA THR A 54 -8.19 -26.71 -11.08
C THR A 54 -9.66 -26.85 -11.45
N VAL A 55 -10.31 -27.90 -10.93
CA VAL A 55 -11.75 -28.09 -11.06
C VAL A 55 -12.48 -27.06 -10.19
N GLN A 56 -13.46 -26.37 -10.76
CA GLN A 56 -14.31 -25.42 -10.05
C GLN A 56 -15.77 -25.64 -10.37
N THR A 57 -16.62 -25.42 -9.37
CA THR A 57 -18.07 -25.28 -9.53
C THR A 57 -18.43 -23.91 -10.13
N ASP A 58 -19.63 -23.79 -10.68
CA ASP A 58 -20.14 -22.51 -11.22
C ASP A 58 -20.12 -21.39 -10.16
N THR A 59 -20.39 -21.73 -8.89
CA THR A 59 -20.33 -20.78 -7.77
C THR A 59 -18.90 -20.32 -7.49
N GLU A 60 -17.94 -21.26 -7.40
CA GLU A 60 -16.53 -20.92 -7.18
C GLU A 60 -15.97 -20.07 -8.32
N GLN A 61 -16.36 -20.39 -9.56
CA GLN A 61 -16.00 -19.59 -10.73
C GLN A 61 -16.60 -18.17 -10.63
N ALA A 62 -17.89 -18.06 -10.31
CA ALA A 62 -18.57 -16.77 -10.17
C ALA A 62 -17.96 -15.92 -9.05
N ASP A 63 -17.65 -16.51 -7.90
CA ASP A 63 -17.04 -15.81 -6.77
C ASP A 63 -15.61 -15.38 -7.09
N LYS A 64 -14.83 -16.24 -7.77
CA LYS A 64 -13.48 -15.90 -8.22
C LYS A 64 -13.50 -14.72 -9.19
N SER A 65 -14.39 -14.74 -10.19
CA SER A 65 -14.55 -13.64 -11.16
C SER A 65 -14.91 -12.29 -10.50
N ARG A 66 -15.45 -12.34 -9.27
CA ARG A 66 -15.82 -11.17 -8.45
C ARG A 66 -14.81 -10.85 -7.35
N GLY A 67 -13.66 -11.53 -7.31
CA GLY A 67 -12.62 -11.33 -6.30
C GLY A 67 -13.03 -11.74 -4.88
N LYS A 68 -14.02 -12.63 -4.71
CA LYS A 68 -14.55 -13.06 -3.40
C LYS A 68 -13.83 -14.25 -2.79
N LYS A 69 -12.70 -14.67 -3.36
CA LYS A 69 -11.94 -15.82 -2.85
C LYS A 69 -11.43 -15.52 -1.43
N PRO A 70 -11.63 -16.43 -0.46
CA PRO A 70 -11.09 -16.27 0.89
C PRO A 70 -9.57 -16.10 0.84
N LYS A 71 -9.04 -15.14 1.62
CA LYS A 71 -7.60 -14.99 1.78
C LYS A 71 -7.02 -16.19 2.53
N SER A 72 -5.91 -16.70 2.04
CA SER A 72 -5.07 -17.63 2.78
C SER A 72 -4.37 -16.90 3.93
N GLY A 73 -3.96 -17.63 4.96
CA GLY A 73 -3.11 -17.10 6.04
C GLY A 73 -1.64 -16.90 5.64
N MET A 74 -1.25 -17.33 4.44
CA MET A 74 0.09 -17.12 3.86
C MET A 74 0.01 -16.17 2.67
N ASP A 75 1.07 -15.37 2.49
CA ASP A 75 1.21 -14.48 1.33
C ASP A 75 1.15 -15.29 0.02
N SER A 76 0.32 -14.85 -0.92
CA SER A 76 0.24 -15.49 -2.24
C SER A 76 1.46 -15.16 -3.10
N VAL A 77 1.65 -15.92 -4.19
CA VAL A 77 2.72 -15.64 -5.18
C VAL A 77 2.60 -14.20 -5.72
N ALA A 78 1.37 -13.72 -5.91
CA ALA A 78 1.11 -12.36 -6.37
C ALA A 78 1.46 -11.32 -5.30
N GLU A 79 1.15 -11.60 -4.03
CA GLU A 79 1.52 -10.73 -2.90
C GLU A 79 3.05 -10.65 -2.73
N ILE A 80 3.77 -11.77 -2.86
CA ILE A 80 5.23 -11.82 -2.85
C ILE A 80 5.82 -11.02 -4.01
N HIS A 81 5.28 -11.18 -5.23
CA HIS A 81 5.68 -10.39 -6.38
C HIS A 81 5.53 -8.88 -6.14
N ALA A 82 4.36 -8.47 -5.65
CA ALA A 82 4.09 -7.07 -5.33
C ALA A 82 5.08 -6.51 -4.30
N ALA A 83 5.40 -7.28 -3.26
CA ALA A 83 6.40 -6.90 -2.24
C ALA A 83 7.78 -6.66 -2.87
N LEU A 84 8.22 -7.56 -3.75
CA LEU A 84 9.52 -7.45 -4.42
C LEU A 84 9.58 -6.27 -5.37
N ARG A 85 8.52 -6.00 -6.14
CA ARG A 85 8.45 -4.85 -7.03
C ARG A 85 8.46 -3.53 -6.27
N GLN A 86 7.70 -3.44 -5.18
CA GLN A 86 7.75 -2.29 -4.29
C GLN A 86 9.17 -2.06 -3.73
N ALA A 87 9.82 -3.10 -3.21
CA ALA A 87 11.19 -3.01 -2.70
C ALA A 87 12.21 -2.64 -3.80
N GLY A 88 11.92 -3.02 -5.05
CA GLY A 88 12.68 -2.64 -6.24
C GLY A 88 12.36 -1.24 -6.79
N GLY A 89 11.50 -0.46 -6.14
CA GLY A 89 11.16 0.90 -6.56
C GLY A 89 10.15 1.00 -7.71
N PHE A 90 9.47 -0.09 -8.05
CA PHE A 90 8.39 -0.06 -9.03
C PHE A 90 7.17 0.62 -8.43
N ASP A 91 6.55 1.49 -9.20
CA ASP A 91 5.23 2.01 -8.88
C ASP A 91 4.12 1.00 -9.23
N LEU A 92 2.90 1.34 -8.83
CA LEU A 92 1.73 0.48 -9.03
C LEU A 92 1.41 0.29 -10.51
N ASP A 93 1.57 1.33 -11.34
CA ASP A 93 1.26 1.30 -12.76
C ASP A 93 2.24 0.41 -13.52
N GLN A 94 3.53 0.49 -13.17
CA GLN A 94 4.58 -0.37 -13.70
C GLN A 94 4.31 -1.84 -13.36
N MET A 95 4.00 -2.15 -12.09
CA MET A 95 3.65 -3.51 -11.65
C MET A 95 2.42 -4.06 -12.39
N VAL A 96 1.34 -3.29 -12.49
CA VAL A 96 0.13 -3.70 -13.25
C VAL A 96 0.44 -3.88 -14.73
N SER A 97 1.33 -3.06 -15.28
CA SER A 97 1.74 -3.16 -16.69
C SER A 97 2.45 -4.49 -16.99
N GLU A 98 3.20 -5.06 -16.04
CA GLU A 98 3.83 -6.37 -16.23
C GLU A 98 2.78 -7.48 -16.39
N TYR A 99 1.73 -7.50 -15.56
CA TYR A 99 0.61 -8.45 -15.72
C TYR A 99 -0.11 -8.28 -17.06
N ARG A 100 -0.30 -7.03 -17.51
CA ARG A 100 -0.89 -6.74 -18.82
C ARG A 100 -0.03 -7.27 -19.97
N ALA A 101 1.29 -7.05 -19.89
CA ALA A 101 2.24 -7.53 -20.89
C ALA A 101 2.32 -9.07 -20.90
N LEU A 102 2.29 -9.71 -19.73
CA LEU A 102 2.22 -11.15 -19.60
C LEU A 102 0.99 -11.73 -20.28
N ARG A 103 -0.19 -11.20 -19.96
CA ARG A 103 -1.46 -11.64 -20.57
C ARG A 103 -1.40 -11.54 -22.09
N ALA A 104 -0.95 -10.39 -22.61
CA ALA A 104 -0.81 -10.20 -24.05
C ALA A 104 0.18 -11.19 -24.67
N SER A 105 1.32 -11.44 -24.03
CA SER A 105 2.37 -12.35 -24.53
C SER A 105 1.88 -13.79 -24.57
N VAL A 106 1.29 -14.28 -23.48
CA VAL A 106 0.76 -15.66 -23.41
C VAL A 106 -0.35 -15.87 -24.44
N THR A 107 -1.34 -14.97 -24.50
CA THR A 107 -2.44 -15.09 -25.46
C THR A 107 -1.96 -15.05 -26.91
N LYS A 108 -1.01 -14.16 -27.23
CA LYS A 108 -0.42 -14.05 -28.58
C LYS A 108 0.37 -15.31 -28.96
N LEU A 109 1.27 -15.77 -28.09
CA LEU A 109 2.12 -16.93 -28.38
C LEU A 109 1.30 -18.22 -28.48
N TRP A 110 0.27 -18.39 -27.64
CA TRP A 110 -0.61 -19.54 -27.71
C TRP A 110 -1.52 -19.51 -28.94
N GLY A 111 -2.09 -18.35 -29.27
CA GLY A 111 -2.92 -18.17 -30.47
C GLY A 111 -2.16 -18.42 -31.78
N ALA A 112 -0.85 -18.16 -31.82
CA ALA A 112 -0.01 -18.49 -32.96
C ALA A 112 0.22 -20.00 -33.15
N LYS A 113 -0.02 -20.82 -32.11
CA LYS A 113 0.15 -22.29 -32.14
C LYS A 113 -1.15 -23.03 -32.40
N ASP A 114 -2.30 -22.47 -32.02
CA ASP A 114 -3.61 -23.13 -32.17
C ASP A 114 -4.33 -22.64 -33.42
N LEU A 115 -4.24 -23.40 -34.52
CA LEU A 115 -4.82 -23.02 -35.82
C LEU A 115 -6.37 -23.07 -35.83
N LYS A 116 -7.02 -23.68 -34.82
CA LYS A 116 -8.49 -23.75 -34.69
C LYS A 116 -8.94 -23.75 -33.21
N PRO A 117 -9.50 -22.65 -32.70
CA PRO A 117 -10.03 -22.58 -31.34
C PRO A 117 -11.12 -23.63 -31.09
N THR A 118 -11.05 -24.30 -29.94
CA THR A 118 -12.08 -25.25 -29.48
C THR A 118 -12.90 -24.65 -28.34
N ARG A 119 -14.04 -25.28 -27.97
CA ARG A 119 -14.78 -24.91 -26.75
C ARG A 119 -13.88 -24.99 -25.51
N GLN A 120 -13.00 -25.99 -25.45
CA GLN A 120 -12.04 -26.11 -24.36
C GLN A 120 -11.02 -24.97 -24.38
N SER A 121 -10.57 -24.53 -25.56
CA SER A 121 -9.69 -23.36 -25.70
C SER A 121 -10.34 -22.08 -25.12
N MET A 122 -11.65 -21.90 -25.33
CA MET A 122 -12.39 -20.77 -24.75
C MET A 122 -12.48 -20.84 -23.22
N VAL A 123 -12.73 -22.04 -22.69
CA VAL A 123 -12.74 -22.25 -21.23
C VAL A 123 -11.37 -21.94 -20.63
N ASP A 124 -10.30 -22.44 -21.24
CA ASP A 124 -8.93 -22.19 -20.78
C ASP A 124 -8.58 -20.69 -20.77
N LEU A 125 -9.02 -19.93 -21.78
CA LEU A 125 -8.84 -18.47 -21.80
C LEU A 125 -9.60 -17.75 -20.70
N VAL A 126 -10.84 -18.17 -20.39
CA VAL A 126 -11.60 -17.61 -19.29
C VAL A 126 -10.88 -17.87 -17.96
N ARG A 127 -10.44 -19.12 -17.73
CA ARG A 127 -9.68 -19.51 -16.53
C ARG A 127 -8.37 -18.72 -16.39
N PHE A 128 -7.65 -18.54 -17.50
CA PHE A 128 -6.43 -17.74 -17.54
C PHE A 128 -6.67 -16.28 -17.16
N ASN A 129 -7.72 -15.66 -17.72
CA ASN A 129 -8.08 -14.28 -17.38
C ASN A 129 -8.44 -14.15 -15.89
N GLU A 130 -9.24 -15.08 -15.36
CA GLU A 130 -9.57 -15.11 -13.93
C GLU A 130 -8.32 -15.25 -13.03
N ALA A 131 -7.33 -16.05 -13.42
CA ALA A 131 -6.07 -16.19 -12.68
C ALA A 131 -5.21 -14.91 -12.72
N ILE A 132 -5.11 -14.26 -13.89
CA ILE A 132 -4.41 -12.96 -14.04
C ILE A 132 -5.10 -11.86 -13.23
N ASP A 133 -6.43 -11.78 -13.30
CA ASP A 133 -7.21 -10.76 -12.59
C ASP A 133 -7.14 -10.98 -11.06
N GLN A 134 -7.14 -12.23 -10.60
CA GLN A 134 -6.88 -12.57 -9.20
C GLN A 134 -5.48 -12.09 -8.78
N ALA A 135 -4.43 -12.48 -9.53
CA ALA A 135 -3.06 -12.09 -9.20
C ALA A 135 -2.88 -10.55 -9.20
N THR A 136 -3.49 -9.86 -10.16
CA THR A 136 -3.46 -8.39 -10.23
C THR A 136 -4.15 -7.77 -9.02
N THR A 137 -5.34 -8.26 -8.64
CA THR A 137 -6.13 -7.73 -7.51
C THR A 137 -5.43 -7.95 -6.17
N GLU A 138 -4.86 -9.15 -5.97
CA GLU A 138 -4.08 -9.48 -4.78
C GLU A 138 -2.83 -8.59 -4.67
N SER A 139 -2.11 -8.42 -5.79
CA SER A 139 -0.92 -7.55 -5.87
C SER A 139 -1.25 -6.11 -5.50
N ILE A 140 -2.30 -5.52 -6.10
CA ILE A 140 -2.74 -4.15 -5.82
C ILE A 140 -3.12 -3.99 -4.35
N SER A 141 -3.90 -4.93 -3.81
CA SER A 141 -4.35 -4.90 -2.41
C SER A 141 -3.17 -4.96 -1.45
N TYR A 142 -2.20 -5.83 -1.72
CA TYR A 142 -1.01 -5.98 -0.89
C TYR A 142 -0.10 -4.75 -0.97
N TYR A 143 0.20 -4.28 -2.18
CA TYR A 143 0.99 -3.08 -2.42
C TYR A 143 0.39 -1.88 -1.70
N SER A 144 -0.93 -1.67 -1.82
CA SER A 144 -1.61 -0.56 -1.17
C SER A 144 -1.48 -0.61 0.36
N LYS A 145 -1.69 -1.80 0.96
CA LYS A 145 -1.51 -1.99 2.41
C LYS A 145 -0.07 -1.76 2.86
N LYS A 146 0.92 -2.17 2.07
CA LYS A 146 2.34 -1.93 2.39
C LYS A 146 2.70 -0.46 2.30
N VAL A 147 2.19 0.27 1.30
CA VAL A 147 2.38 1.72 1.19
C VAL A 147 1.74 2.44 2.37
N GLU A 148 0.51 2.09 2.74
CA GLU A 148 -0.16 2.64 3.92
C GLU A 148 0.64 2.38 5.20
N HIS A 149 1.06 1.13 5.42
CA HIS A 149 1.86 0.77 6.59
C HIS A 149 3.20 1.53 6.64
N SER A 150 3.90 1.64 5.51
CA SER A 150 5.15 2.39 5.43
C SER A 150 4.95 3.88 5.73
N ARG A 151 3.81 4.46 5.32
CA ARG A 151 3.46 5.85 5.61
C ARG A 151 3.18 6.04 7.11
N ASP A 152 2.43 5.14 7.72
CA ASP A 152 2.15 5.21 9.16
C ASP A 152 3.42 5.12 10.01
N LEU A 153 4.32 4.20 9.66
CA LEU A 153 5.63 4.08 10.30
C LEU A 153 6.46 5.36 10.13
N PHE A 154 6.52 5.91 8.93
CA PHE A 154 7.25 7.14 8.66
C PHE A 154 6.72 8.31 9.50
N LEU A 155 5.39 8.50 9.55
CA LEU A 155 4.77 9.54 10.37
C LEU A 155 5.00 9.34 11.87
N ALA A 156 4.98 8.09 12.34
CA ALA A 156 5.25 7.77 13.74
C ALA A 156 6.70 8.10 14.13
N VAL A 157 7.67 7.65 13.33
CA VAL A 157 9.11 7.91 13.55
C VAL A 157 9.40 9.41 13.46
N LEU A 158 8.93 10.08 12.40
CA LEU A 158 9.16 11.52 12.23
C LEU A 158 8.56 12.33 13.38
N GLY A 159 7.33 12.00 13.80
CA GLY A 159 6.69 12.66 14.91
C GLY A 159 7.47 12.49 16.22
N HIS A 160 7.99 11.28 16.49
CA HIS A 160 8.81 11.03 17.67
C HIS A 160 10.14 11.81 17.59
N ASP A 161 10.84 11.72 16.46
CA ASP A 161 12.17 12.29 16.28
C ASP A 161 12.17 13.83 16.28
N LEU A 162 11.05 14.46 15.88
CA LEU A 162 10.88 15.91 16.02
C LEU A 162 10.52 16.33 17.45
N ARG A 163 9.70 15.55 18.17
CA ARG A 163 9.31 15.89 19.56
C ARG A 163 10.48 15.78 20.53
N ASN A 164 11.36 14.79 20.36
CA ASN A 164 12.48 14.54 21.28
C ASN A 164 13.40 15.76 21.51
N PRO A 165 13.98 16.40 20.48
CA PRO A 165 14.83 17.57 20.68
C PRO A 165 14.07 18.76 21.25
N ILE A 166 12.80 18.96 20.87
CA ILE A 166 11.97 20.06 21.40
C ILE A 166 11.69 19.85 22.89
N SER A 167 11.31 18.64 23.30
CA SER A 167 11.11 18.28 24.70
C SER A 167 12.38 18.45 25.52
N ALA A 168 13.54 18.07 24.98
CA ALA A 168 14.83 18.29 25.64
C ALA A 168 15.15 19.79 25.81
N MET A 169 14.87 20.61 24.80
CA MET A 169 15.02 22.07 24.89
C MET A 169 14.08 22.68 25.93
N MET A 170 12.81 22.28 25.94
CA MET A 170 11.82 22.75 26.92
C MET A 170 12.19 22.35 28.35
N MET A 171 12.62 21.11 28.56
CA MET A 171 13.11 20.63 29.84
C MET A 171 14.35 21.41 30.31
N SER A 172 15.29 21.70 29.40
CA SER A 172 16.46 22.52 29.70
C SER A 172 16.04 23.94 30.10
N ALA A 173 15.08 24.54 29.40
CA ALA A 173 14.52 25.85 29.73
C ALA A 173 13.85 25.84 31.12
N GLU A 174 13.09 24.80 31.45
CA GLU A 174 12.45 24.65 32.77
C GLU A 174 13.48 24.50 33.89
N LEU A 175 14.57 23.74 33.67
CA LEU A 175 15.65 23.62 34.64
C LEU A 175 16.36 24.95 34.88
N ILE A 176 16.64 25.72 33.82
CA ILE A 176 17.23 27.06 33.95
C ILE A 176 16.26 27.99 34.69
N ALA A 177 14.96 27.91 34.45
CA ALA A 177 13.94 28.73 35.12
C ALA A 177 13.93 28.59 36.66
N LYS A 178 14.45 27.46 37.19
CA LYS A 178 14.54 27.18 38.63
C LYS A 178 15.77 27.82 39.31
N ILE A 179 16.67 28.46 38.56
CA ILE A 179 17.84 29.15 39.10
C ILE A 179 17.40 30.48 39.75
N GLU A 180 17.74 30.69 41.03
CA GLU A 180 17.30 31.86 41.81
C GLU A 180 17.89 33.20 41.33
N SER A 181 19.06 33.17 40.68
CA SER A 181 19.84 34.36 40.31
C SER A 181 19.61 34.88 38.88
N LEU A 182 18.46 34.60 38.27
CA LEU A 182 18.14 35.06 36.91
C LEU A 182 17.70 36.52 36.85
N THR A 183 18.23 37.25 35.87
CA THR A 183 17.72 38.58 35.49
C THR A 183 16.35 38.48 34.82
N GLU A 184 15.54 39.55 34.88
CA GLU A 184 14.23 39.60 34.22
C GLU A 184 14.30 39.33 32.71
N ARG A 185 15.36 39.78 32.05
CA ARG A 185 15.59 39.51 30.61
C ARG A 185 15.83 38.03 30.33
N GLN A 186 16.58 37.34 31.18
CA GLN A 186 16.80 35.89 31.05
C GLN A 186 15.51 35.11 31.29
N LYS A 187 14.70 35.50 32.29
CA LYS A 187 13.37 34.92 32.53
C LYS A 187 12.47 35.05 31.30
N MET A 188 12.48 36.21 30.64
CA MET A 188 11.73 36.45 29.40
C MET A 188 12.15 35.52 28.26
N PHE A 189 13.46 35.34 28.03
CA PHE A 189 13.96 34.44 26.98
C PHE A 189 13.61 32.98 27.25
N ILE A 190 13.70 32.53 28.51
CA ILE A 190 13.32 31.15 28.91
C ILE A 190 11.83 30.92 28.64
N ALA A 191 10.97 31.86 29.05
CA ALA A 191 9.53 31.78 28.78
C ALA A 191 9.22 31.72 27.27
N GLN A 192 9.96 32.48 26.46
CA GLN A 192 9.83 32.45 25.01
C GLN A 192 10.23 31.09 24.41
N VAL A 193 11.29 30.44 24.90
CA VAL A 193 11.71 29.10 24.48
C VAL A 193 10.62 28.07 24.80
N SER A 194 10.07 28.10 26.02
CA SER A 194 8.99 27.18 26.43
C SER A 194 7.72 27.36 25.59
N LEU A 195 7.29 28.61 25.37
CA LEU A 195 6.13 28.91 24.52
C LEU A 195 6.33 28.47 23.07
N SER A 196 7.53 28.72 22.53
CA SER A 196 7.86 28.33 21.16
C SER A 196 7.94 26.81 21.00
N GLY A 197 8.50 26.10 21.98
CA GLY A 197 8.55 24.65 22.01
C GLY A 197 7.16 24.01 22.08
N ALA A 198 6.30 24.50 22.98
CA ALA A 198 4.92 24.03 23.10
C ALA A 198 4.13 24.25 21.79
N ARG A 199 4.31 25.41 21.16
CA ARG A 199 3.70 25.70 19.86
C ARG A 199 4.22 24.77 18.76
N ALA A 200 5.52 24.48 18.73
CA ALA A 200 6.12 23.60 17.75
C ALA A 200 5.58 22.16 17.88
N ILE A 201 5.43 21.63 19.11
CA ILE A 201 4.80 20.33 19.36
C ILE A 201 3.36 20.33 18.84
N GLY A 202 2.57 21.36 19.13
CA GLY A 202 1.19 21.47 18.64
C GLY A 202 1.09 21.49 17.11
N ILE A 203 2.03 22.16 16.42
CA ILE A 203 2.11 22.14 14.95
C ILE A 203 2.46 20.74 14.43
N ILE A 204 3.38 20.03 15.09
CA ILE A 204 3.74 18.65 14.72
C ILE A 204 2.54 17.72 14.85
N ASP A 205 1.79 17.83 15.95
CA ASP A 205 0.57 17.03 16.18
C ASP A 205 -0.46 17.28 15.08
N GLN A 206 -0.76 18.56 14.80
CA GLN A 206 -1.69 18.95 13.74
C GLN A 206 -1.23 18.49 12.36
N LEU A 207 0.08 18.57 12.06
CA LEU A 207 0.62 18.12 10.79
C LEU A 207 0.47 16.61 10.61
N VAL A 208 0.76 15.81 11.65
CA VAL A 208 0.58 14.35 11.62
C VAL A 208 -0.90 14.00 11.43
N ASP A 209 -1.80 14.69 12.14
CA ASP A 209 -3.24 14.47 12.05
C ASP A 209 -3.80 14.83 10.67
N VAL A 210 -3.43 16.00 10.13
CA VAL A 210 -3.82 16.44 8.78
C VAL A 210 -3.26 15.48 7.73
N THR A 211 -2.04 14.98 7.91
CA THR A 211 -1.42 14.05 6.97
C THR A 211 -2.14 12.70 6.98
N ARG A 212 -2.51 12.15 8.15
CA ARG A 212 -3.36 10.95 8.22
C ARG A 212 -4.75 11.17 7.62
N ALA A 213 -5.37 12.31 7.91
CA ALA A 213 -6.71 12.64 7.41
C ALA A 213 -6.74 12.76 5.88
N ARG A 214 -5.76 13.46 5.28
CA ARG A 214 -5.66 13.61 3.82
C ARG A 214 -5.29 12.31 3.10
N LEU A 215 -4.58 11.40 3.77
CA LEU A 215 -4.14 10.14 3.18
C LEU A 215 -5.16 9.00 3.33
N GLY A 216 -6.34 9.28 3.88
CA GLY A 216 -7.45 8.31 3.96
C GLY A 216 -7.36 7.32 5.13
N SER A 217 -6.31 7.39 5.95
CA SER A 217 -6.08 6.53 7.13
C SER A 217 -7.03 6.83 8.31
N GLY A 218 -7.84 7.89 8.19
CA GLY A 218 -8.78 8.35 9.21
C GLY A 218 -8.09 9.08 10.37
N MET A 219 -8.81 10.00 11.02
CA MET A 219 -8.36 10.61 12.27
C MET A 219 -8.59 9.62 13.42
N LYS A 220 -7.56 9.36 14.23
CA LYS A 220 -7.69 8.52 15.42
C LYS A 220 -8.49 9.28 16.48
N VAL A 221 -9.80 9.02 16.55
CA VAL A 221 -10.66 9.56 17.60
C VAL A 221 -10.42 8.74 18.87
N ILE A 222 -9.60 9.27 19.78
CA ILE A 222 -9.47 8.74 21.14
C ILE A 222 -10.67 9.25 21.94
N ARG A 223 -11.58 8.34 22.30
CA ARG A 223 -12.73 8.67 23.16
C ARG A 223 -12.28 8.59 24.61
N GLU A 224 -12.11 9.74 25.25
CA GLU A 224 -11.93 9.83 26.70
C GLU A 224 -13.22 10.33 27.36
N GLN A 225 -13.48 9.87 28.59
CA GLN A 225 -14.66 10.27 29.35
C GLN A 225 -14.46 11.70 29.85
N MET A 226 -14.96 12.66 29.08
CA MET A 226 -14.86 14.09 29.40
C MET A 226 -16.09 14.55 30.18
N ASP A 227 -15.87 15.10 31.37
CA ASP A 227 -16.92 15.79 32.12
C ASP A 227 -17.30 17.08 31.38
N MET A 228 -18.52 17.12 30.86
CA MET A 228 -19.06 18.21 30.04
C MET A 228 -19.28 19.51 30.84
N ALA A 229 -19.01 19.52 32.15
CA ALA A 229 -19.15 20.70 33.00
C ALA A 229 -18.04 21.77 32.81
N PHE A 230 -16.93 21.47 32.13
CA PHE A 230 -15.86 22.45 31.87
C PHE A 230 -15.77 22.79 30.37
N ARG A 231 -16.53 23.79 29.92
CA ARG A 231 -16.41 24.36 28.57
C ARG A 231 -15.29 25.41 28.53
N SER A 232 -14.22 25.14 27.79
CA SER A 232 -13.33 26.18 27.26
C SER A 232 -13.91 26.75 25.93
N PRO A 233 -13.57 27.98 25.52
CA PRO A 233 -14.19 28.65 24.37
C PRO A 233 -13.84 28.04 23.00
N SER A 234 -12.91 27.09 22.91
CA SER A 234 -12.37 26.59 21.64
C SER A 234 -13.24 25.53 20.94
N SER A 235 -14.39 25.16 21.51
CA SER A 235 -15.28 24.12 20.96
C SER A 235 -16.34 24.65 19.97
N ALA A 236 -16.42 25.96 19.76
CA ALA A 236 -17.43 26.57 18.89
C ALA A 236 -17.12 26.50 17.39
N GLU A 237 -15.87 26.24 16.97
CA GLU A 237 -15.50 26.26 15.54
C GLU A 237 -15.88 24.97 14.78
N ALA A 238 -15.97 23.82 15.44
CA ALA A 238 -16.22 22.54 14.77
C ALA A 238 -17.66 22.37 14.24
N ALA A 239 -18.63 23.15 14.74
CA ALA A 239 -20.03 23.04 14.33
C ALA A 239 -20.36 23.82 13.04
N SER A 240 -19.47 24.69 12.55
CA SER A 240 -19.72 25.51 11.37
C SER A 240 -19.31 24.85 10.04
N VAL A 241 -18.49 23.80 10.09
CA VAL A 241 -17.84 23.26 8.89
C VAL A 241 -18.70 22.17 8.22
N TRP A 242 -19.52 21.40 8.95
CA TRP A 242 -20.31 20.28 8.40
C TRP A 242 -21.80 20.35 8.76
N PRO A 243 -22.66 20.95 7.91
CA PRO A 243 -24.10 20.83 8.03
C PRO A 243 -24.56 19.56 7.31
N GLY A 244 -24.75 18.42 8.01
CA GLY A 244 -25.37 17.28 7.33
C GLY A 244 -25.35 15.87 7.92
N THR A 245 -24.87 15.61 9.14
CA THR A 245 -24.97 14.24 9.70
C THR A 245 -25.78 14.24 10.98
N GLY A 246 -27.09 14.01 10.83
CA GLY A 246 -27.96 13.62 11.93
C GLY A 246 -27.49 12.29 12.52
N LEU A 247 -27.04 12.32 13.76
CA LEU A 247 -26.81 11.13 14.57
C LEU A 247 -28.18 10.56 14.99
N THR A 248 -28.74 9.66 14.20
CA THR A 248 -29.81 8.77 14.69
C THR A 248 -29.19 7.72 15.60
N ARG A 249 -29.63 7.72 16.86
CA ARG A 249 -29.37 6.64 17.81
C ARG A 249 -30.12 5.37 17.39
N SER A 250 -29.40 4.27 17.29
CA SER A 250 -29.89 2.90 17.53
C SER A 250 -28.79 2.12 18.23
#